data_AF-A0A0D0FAN3-F1
#
_entry.id   AF-A0A0D0FAN3-F1
#
_cell.length_a   1.000
_cell.length_b   1.000
_cell.length_c   1.000
_cell.angle_alpha   90.00
_cell.angle_beta   90.00
_cell.angle_gamma   90.00
#
_symmetry.space_group_name_H-M   'P 1'
#
loop_
_entity.id
_entity.type
_entity.pdbx_description
1 polymer ?
#
loop_
_entity_poly.entity_id
_entity_poly.type
_entity_poly.pdbx_seq_one_letter_code
_entity_poly.pdbx_strand_id
1 'polypeptide(L)' 'MPELVFVAGCNAAGKSTFIRTRLNELEGFQVLMTYVYKGRTKDLARLSIDNGKDVNRNCF' A
#
# COMPACT_ATOMS: atom_id res chain seq x y z
N MET A 1 6.04 14.97 -1.26
CA MET A 1 5.74 14.16 -2.47
C MET A 1 4.74 13.11 -2.03
N PRO A 2 3.58 12.92 -2.70
CA PRO A 2 2.61 11.94 -2.21
C PRO A 2 3.14 10.53 -2.47
N GLU A 3 3.47 9.82 -1.39
CA GLU A 3 4.00 8.45 -1.44
C GLU A 3 2.84 7.44 -1.32
N LEU A 4 2.88 6.36 -2.10
CA LEU A 4 1.89 5.29 -2.06
C LEU A 4 2.50 4.03 -1.43
N VAL A 5 1.86 3.51 -0.37
CA VAL A 5 2.23 2.23 0.25
C VAL A 5 1.17 1.18 -0.01
N PHE A 6 1.59 0.07 -0.62
CA PHE A 6 0.79 -1.14 -0.74
C PHE A 6 1.00 -2.07 0.45
N VAL A 7 -0.08 -2.46 1.12
CA VAL A 7 -0.08 -3.46 2.20
C VAL A 7 -0.84 -4.69 1.70
N ALA A 8 -0.10 -5.70 1.26
CA ALA A 8 -0.65 -6.91 0.65
C ALA A 8 -0.42 -8.16 1.51
N GLY A 9 -1.36 -9.11 1.52
CA GLY A 9 -1.21 -10.36 2.28
C GLY A 9 -2.52 -11.08 2.56
N CYS A 10 -2.45 -12.33 3.01
CA CYS A 10 -3.60 -13.20 3.26
C CYS A 10 -4.57 -12.65 4.33
N ASN A 11 -5.77 -13.22 4.40
CA ASN A 11 -6.71 -12.95 5.50
C ASN A 11 -6.03 -13.21 6.85
N ALA A 12 -6.28 -12.35 7.84
CA ALA A 12 -5.67 -12.41 9.16
C ALA A 12 -4.13 -12.30 9.23
N ALA A 13 -3.43 -11.95 8.13
CA ALA A 13 -1.97 -11.74 8.12
C ALA A 13 -1.48 -10.47 8.87
N GLY A 14 -2.31 -9.86 9.73
CA GLY A 14 -1.90 -8.70 10.53
C GLY A 14 -1.84 -7.35 9.80
N LYS A 15 -2.27 -7.25 8.53
CA LYS A 15 -2.23 -6.00 7.73
C LYS A 15 -2.82 -4.78 8.43
N SER A 16 -4.02 -4.90 9.00
CA SER A 16 -4.67 -3.80 9.72
C SER A 16 -3.92 -3.40 10.99
N THR A 17 -3.31 -4.37 11.67
CA THR A 17 -2.45 -4.11 12.83
C THR A 17 -1.20 -3.36 12.41
N PHE A 18 -0.52 -3.79 11.33
CA PHE A 18 0.65 -3.08 10.76
C PHE A 18 0.36 -1.60 10.47
N ILE A 19 -0.77 -1.31 9.82
CA ILE A 19 -1.18 0.07 9.50
C ILE A 19 -1.43 0.86 10.77
N ARG A 20 -2.21 0.30 11.71
CA ARG A 20 -2.58 0.99 12.96
C ARG A 20 -1.39 1.32 13.84
N THR A 21 -0.37 0.47 13.88
CA THR A 21 0.84 0.71 14.68
C THR A 21 1.77 1.75 14.07
N ARG A 22 1.56 2.15 12.81
CA ARG A 22 2.43 3.06 12.06
C ARG A 22 1.70 4.28 11.50
N LEU A 23 0.54 4.64 12.06
CA LEU A 23 -0.27 5.76 11.52
C LEU A 23 0.51 7.07 11.40
N ASN A 24 1.37 7.38 12.37
CA ASN A 24 2.21 8.58 12.35
C ASN A 24 3.29 8.50 11.26
N GLU A 25 3.89 7.34 11.04
CA GLU A 25 4.90 7.12 9.99
C GLU A 25 4.28 7.12 8.58
N LEU A 26 2.99 6.75 8.49
CA LEU A 26 2.22 6.72 7.27
C LEU A 26 1.49 8.06 7.01
N GLU A 27 1.76 9.09 7.80
CA GLU A 27 1.20 10.42 7.55
C GLU A 27 1.70 10.97 6.20
N GLY A 28 0.77 11.43 5.36
CA GLY A 28 1.09 11.86 3.99
C GLY A 28 1.21 10.73 2.97
N PHE A 29 1.16 9.46 3.40
CA PHE A 29 1.08 8.32 2.49
C PHE A 29 -0.37 8.02 2.09
N GLN A 30 -0.56 7.69 0.83
CA GLN A 30 -1.74 6.96 0.40
C GLN A 30 -1.54 5.47 0.74
N VAL A 31 -2.41 4.87 1.54
CA VAL A 31 -2.30 3.46 1.94
C VAL A 31 -3.31 2.61 1.18
N LEU A 32 -2.83 1.57 0.47
CA LEU A 32 -3.68 0.64 -0.26
C LEU A 32 -3.55 -0.78 0.30
N MET A 33 -4.56 -1.21 1.05
CA MET A 33 -4.62 -2.56 1.61
C MET A 33 -5.29 -3.53 0.62
N THR A 34 -4.63 -4.63 0.29
CA THR A 34 -5.18 -5.66 -0.61
C THR A 34 -4.92 -7.07 -0.07
N TYR A 35 -5.76 -8.01 -0.46
CA TYR A 35 -5.61 -9.43 -0.09
C TYR A 35 -4.55 -10.14 -0.94
N VAL A 36 -4.41 -9.74 -2.21
CA VAL A 36 -3.46 -10.32 -3.15
C VAL A 36 -3.07 -9.24 -4.16
N TYR A 37 -1.82 -9.29 -4.64
CA TYR A 37 -1.35 -8.39 -5.70
C TYR A 37 -1.95 -8.80 -7.06
N LYS A 38 -3.28 -8.63 -7.21
CA LYS A 38 -4.05 -8.94 -8.43
C LYS A 38 -3.92 -7.81 -9.47
N GLY A 39 -4.43 -8.04 -10.68
CA GLY A 39 -4.37 -7.09 -11.81
C GLY A 39 -4.71 -5.65 -11.41
N ARG A 40 -5.84 -5.44 -10.72
CA ARG A 40 -6.25 -4.11 -10.24
C ARG A 40 -5.21 -3.41 -9.36
N THR A 41 -4.49 -4.13 -8.51
CA THR A 41 -3.42 -3.55 -7.68
C THR A 41 -2.23 -3.11 -8.53
N LYS A 42 -1.91 -3.87 -9.60
CA LYS A 42 -0.88 -3.51 -10.58
C LYS A 42 -1.26 -2.26 -11.36
N ASP A 43 -2.53 -2.15 -11.76
CA ASP A 43 -3.03 -0.99 -12.51
C ASP A 43 -2.96 0.28 -11.66
N LEU A 44 -3.31 0.19 -10.37
CA LEU A 44 -3.20 1.31 -9.43
C LEU A 44 -1.74 1.68 -9.14
N ALA A 45 -0.84 0.70 -9.10
CA ALA A 45 0.60 0.97 -8.97
C ALA A 45 1.12 1.70 -10.21
N ARG A 46 0.78 1.23 -11.42
CA ARG A 46 1.14 1.89 -12.68
C ARG A 46 0.63 3.32 -12.75
N LEU A 47 -0.66 3.52 -12.51
CA LEU A 47 -1.25 4.85 -12.51
C LEU A 47 -0.56 5.80 -11.52
N SER A 48 -0.10 5.28 -10.38
CA SER A 48 0.57 6.10 -9.38
C SER A 48 2.00 6.47 -9.79
N ILE A 49 2.73 5.54 -10.39
CA ILE A 49 4.04 5.79 -11.00
C ILE A 49 3.92 6.81 -12.13
N ASP A 50 2.93 6.65 -13.01
CA ASP A 50 2.68 7.56 -14.14
C ASP A 50 2.34 8.99 -13.65
N ASN A 51 1.76 9.11 -12.46
CA ASN A 51 1.49 10.39 -11.80
C ASN A 51 2.68 10.93 -10.99
N GLY A 52 3.86 10.32 -11.09
CA GLY A 52 5.09 10.76 -10.41
C GLY A 52 5.13 10.47 -8.91
N LYS A 53 4.33 9.51 -8.41
CA LYS A 53 4.37 9.10 -7.00
C LYS A 53 5.50 8.10 -6.76
N ASP A 54 6.11 8.19 -5.58
CA ASP A 54 6.96 7.12 -5.08
C ASP A 54 6.10 5.97 -4.54
N VAL A 55 6.46 4.73 -4.87
CA VAL A 55 5.63 3.55 -4.65
C VAL A 55 6.39 2.48 -3.88
N ASN A 56 5.95 2.22 -2.65
CA ASN A 56 6.50 1.22 -1.75
C ASN A 56 5.54 0.04 -1.53
N ARG A 57 6.08 -1.18 -1.45
CA ARG A 57 5.28 -2.42 -1.28
C ARG A 57 5.70 -3.19 -0.04
N ASN A 58 4.75 -3.43 0.86
CA ASN A 58 4.87 -4.29 2.04
C ASN A 58 3.98 -5.53 1.90
N CYS A 59 4.58 -6.72 2.06
CA CYS A 59 3.89 -8.01 1.93
C CYS A 59 3.92 -8.79 3.25
N PHE A 60 2.80 -9.42 3.60
CA PHE A 60 2.55 -10.23 4.80
C PHE A 60 2.00 -11.61 4.44
#